data_AF-A0A317U138-F1
#
_entry.id   AF-A0A317U138-F1
#
_cell.length_a   1.000
_cell.length_b   1.000
_cell.length_c   1.000
_cell.angle_alpha   90.00
_cell.angle_beta   90.00
_cell.angle_gamma   90.00
#
_symmetry.space_group_name_H-M   'P 1'
#
loop_
_entity.id
_entity.type
_entity.pdbx_description
1 polymer ?
#
loop_
_entity_poly.entity_id
_entity_poly.type
_entity_poly.pdbx_seq_one_letter_code
_entity_poly.pdbx_strand_id
1 'polypeptide(L)'
;MGETLYRLSSRDPNDQSAINAGQEIENAINEILKLDDEDISLICYDAFEQLKKARIITNNNYYESILEALTDDDLIALIHKFKIGLPNIDKELDQINKMLEQLETLDSEVKFNEQQMTAKRIMIGNLPSEEPGGWARFIADTKPGLLKSFFLLFIRKKSIDAAKSKCAEYDSRNALIAEVSLLESTNIRLNEQIEEKNSKNNDQKTLSSHQQILQKNIKLLEENADSLMPKAKHDFETEAKTQNEVQQHDEDDELQFTME
;
A
#
# COMPACT_ATOMS: atom_id res chain seq x y z
N MET A 1 -33.61 -20.95 -15.91
CA MET A 1 -32.79 -21.24 -17.10
C MET A 1 -32.81 -19.96 -17.89
N GLY A 2 -31.74 -19.18 -17.74
CA GLY A 2 -31.59 -17.89 -18.38
C GLY A 2 -31.51 -17.96 -19.91
N GLU A 3 -31.81 -16.85 -20.57
CA GLU A 3 -31.63 -16.69 -22.01
C GLU A 3 -30.21 -16.13 -22.27
N THR A 4 -29.53 -16.57 -23.33
CA THR A 4 -28.20 -16.03 -23.63
C THR A 4 -28.29 -14.57 -24.03
N LEU A 5 -27.29 -13.77 -23.64
CA LEU A 5 -27.24 -12.35 -23.96
C LEU A 5 -27.27 -12.11 -25.48
N TYR A 6 -26.64 -12.99 -26.25
CA TYR A 6 -26.68 -12.95 -27.70
C TYR A 6 -28.12 -13.09 -28.25
N ARG A 7 -28.93 -13.97 -27.66
CA ARG A 7 -30.33 -14.14 -28.09
C ARG A 7 -31.18 -12.93 -27.70
N LEU A 8 -30.94 -12.36 -26.52
CA LEU A 8 -31.63 -11.15 -26.07
C LEU A 8 -31.34 -9.96 -26.99
N SER A 9 -30.09 -9.77 -27.42
CA SER A 9 -29.71 -8.66 -28.30
C SER A 9 -30.09 -8.85 -29.77
N SER A 10 -30.34 -10.10 -30.21
CA SER A 10 -30.69 -10.44 -31.61
C SER A 10 -32.15 -10.84 -31.83
N ARG A 11 -33.00 -10.72 -30.78
CA ARG A 11 -34.38 -11.22 -30.79
C ARG A 11 -35.28 -10.56 -31.82
N ASP A 12 -35.15 -9.24 -31.99
CA ASP A 12 -35.81 -8.47 -33.05
C ASP A 12 -34.72 -7.72 -33.84
N PRO A 13 -34.50 -8.08 -35.12
CA PRO A 13 -33.48 -7.42 -35.95
C PRO A 13 -33.78 -5.94 -36.23
N ASN A 14 -34.99 -5.44 -35.90
CA ASN A 14 -35.33 -4.02 -36.00
C ASN A 14 -35.18 -3.27 -34.67
N ASP A 15 -34.93 -3.97 -33.55
CA ASP A 15 -34.66 -3.35 -32.27
C ASP A 15 -33.18 -2.95 -32.15
N GLN A 16 -32.86 -1.81 -32.76
CA GLN A 16 -31.51 -1.26 -32.74
C GLN A 16 -31.03 -0.97 -31.31
N SER A 17 -31.95 -0.73 -30.36
CA SER A 17 -31.59 -0.49 -28.96
C SER A 17 -31.02 -1.74 -28.31
N ALA A 18 -31.67 -2.90 -28.51
CA ALA A 18 -31.20 -4.18 -27.99
C ALA A 18 -29.87 -4.61 -28.64
N ILE A 19 -29.72 -4.39 -29.96
CA ILE A 19 -28.47 -4.69 -30.67
C ILE A 19 -27.32 -3.84 -30.13
N ASN A 20 -27.53 -2.53 -29.97
CA ASN A 20 -26.51 -1.63 -29.43
C ASN A 20 -26.14 -2.01 -27.99
N ALA A 21 -27.13 -2.32 -27.15
CA ALA A 21 -26.89 -2.73 -25.77
C ALA A 21 -26.05 -4.01 -25.67
N GLY A 22 -26.31 -5.00 -26.53
CA GLY A 22 -25.48 -6.20 -26.63
C GLY A 22 -24.03 -5.86 -26.98
N GLN A 23 -23.81 -5.03 -28.01
CA GLN A 23 -22.47 -4.61 -28.42
C GLN A 23 -21.73 -3.84 -27.32
N GLU A 24 -22.41 -2.97 -26.59
CA GLU A 24 -21.82 -2.22 -25.48
C GLU A 24 -21.43 -3.14 -24.32
N ILE A 25 -22.25 -4.13 -23.98
CA ILE A 25 -21.92 -5.14 -22.97
C ILE A 25 -20.71 -5.97 -23.39
N GLU A 26 -20.67 -6.43 -24.63
CA GLU A 26 -19.53 -7.20 -25.15
C GLU A 26 -18.23 -6.40 -25.10
N ASN A 27 -18.28 -5.15 -25.55
CA ASN A 27 -17.13 -4.25 -25.49
C ASN A 27 -16.68 -4.03 -24.04
N ALA A 28 -17.61 -3.79 -23.11
CA ALA A 28 -17.30 -3.61 -21.70
C ALA A 28 -16.65 -4.84 -21.07
N ILE A 29 -17.17 -6.04 -21.37
CA ILE A 29 -16.58 -7.32 -20.91
C ILE A 29 -15.17 -7.49 -21.48
N ASN A 30 -14.97 -7.21 -22.76
CA ASN A 30 -13.67 -7.35 -23.41
C ASN A 30 -12.63 -6.36 -22.84
N GLU A 31 -13.03 -5.13 -22.52
CA GLU A 31 -12.15 -4.18 -21.82
C GLU A 31 -11.80 -4.65 -20.40
N ILE A 32 -12.76 -5.18 -19.66
CA ILE A 32 -12.52 -5.76 -18.33
C ILE A 32 -11.55 -6.94 -18.42
N LEU A 33 -11.72 -7.84 -19.39
CA LEU A 33 -10.86 -9.01 -19.61
C LEU A 33 -9.41 -8.65 -19.95
N LYS A 34 -9.11 -7.42 -20.39
CA LYS A 34 -7.71 -6.97 -20.57
C LYS A 34 -6.97 -6.80 -19.24
N LEU A 35 -7.70 -6.66 -18.13
CA LEU A 35 -7.15 -6.48 -16.79
C LEU A 35 -6.95 -7.83 -16.06
N ASP A 36 -7.13 -8.96 -16.76
CA ASP A 36 -7.13 -10.29 -16.16
C ASP A 36 -5.78 -10.72 -15.57
N ASP A 37 -4.69 -10.26 -16.18
CA ASP A 37 -3.31 -10.54 -15.73
C ASP A 37 -2.79 -9.49 -14.73
N GLU A 38 -3.63 -8.53 -14.33
CA GLU A 38 -3.28 -7.43 -13.44
C GLU A 38 -3.74 -7.69 -11.99
N ASP A 39 -3.12 -7.05 -11.00
CA ASP A 39 -3.42 -7.26 -9.58
C ASP A 39 -4.90 -7.02 -9.21
N ILE A 40 -5.59 -6.14 -9.95
CA ILE A 40 -7.02 -5.87 -9.77
C ILE A 40 -7.88 -7.13 -9.96
N SER A 41 -7.42 -8.10 -10.75
CA SER A 41 -8.12 -9.36 -10.97
C SER A 41 -8.10 -10.25 -9.72
N LEU A 42 -7.07 -10.13 -8.88
CA LEU A 42 -6.99 -10.83 -7.60
C LEU A 42 -7.97 -10.25 -6.59
N ILE A 43 -8.20 -8.94 -6.63
CA ILE A 43 -9.17 -8.26 -5.75
C ILE A 43 -10.61 -8.60 -6.16
N CYS A 44 -10.85 -8.68 -7.48
CA CYS A 44 -12.16 -9.03 -8.06
C CYS A 44 -12.22 -10.48 -8.56
N TYR A 45 -11.57 -11.41 -7.85
CA TYR A 45 -11.32 -12.78 -8.31
C TYR A 45 -12.54 -13.51 -8.85
N ASP A 46 -13.65 -13.53 -8.11
CA ASP A 46 -14.84 -14.31 -8.48
C ASP A 46 -15.51 -13.83 -9.78
N ALA A 47 -15.36 -12.54 -10.11
CA ALA A 47 -15.88 -11.95 -11.33
C ALA A 47 -14.98 -12.30 -12.52
N PHE A 48 -13.67 -12.14 -12.37
CA PHE A 48 -12.69 -12.53 -13.39
C PHE A 48 -12.69 -14.04 -13.66
N GLU A 49 -12.87 -14.87 -12.63
CA GLU A 49 -12.96 -16.32 -12.77
C GLU A 49 -14.21 -16.73 -13.57
N GLN A 50 -15.34 -16.04 -13.36
CA GLN A 50 -16.56 -16.25 -14.16
C GLN A 50 -16.36 -15.84 -15.62
N LEU A 51 -15.73 -14.69 -15.88
CA LEU A 51 -15.42 -14.24 -17.24
C LEU A 51 -14.43 -15.19 -17.95
N LYS A 52 -13.43 -15.72 -17.24
CA LYS A 52 -12.52 -16.77 -17.74
C LYS A 52 -13.29 -18.01 -18.17
N LYS A 53 -14.22 -18.50 -17.34
CA LYS A 53 -15.07 -19.65 -17.67
C LYS A 53 -15.88 -19.40 -18.93
N ALA A 54 -16.51 -18.23 -19.04
CA ALA A 54 -17.25 -17.83 -20.23
C ALA A 54 -16.36 -17.83 -21.48
N ARG A 55 -15.15 -17.24 -21.39
CA ARG A 55 -14.18 -17.23 -22.49
C ARG A 55 -13.74 -18.63 -22.93
N ILE A 56 -13.55 -19.55 -21.98
CA ILE A 56 -13.25 -20.96 -22.28
C ILE A 56 -14.41 -21.62 -23.02
N ILE A 57 -15.65 -21.38 -22.59
CA ILE A 57 -16.86 -21.89 -23.26
C ILE A 57 -16.94 -21.35 -24.69
N THR A 58 -16.73 -20.05 -24.90
CA THR A 58 -16.69 -19.40 -26.22
C THR A 58 -15.66 -20.08 -27.13
N ASN A 59 -14.43 -20.25 -26.64
CA ASN A 59 -13.35 -20.87 -27.42
C ASN A 59 -13.62 -22.35 -27.74
N ASN A 60 -14.13 -23.13 -26.79
CA ASN A 60 -14.37 -24.57 -26.97
C ASN A 60 -15.53 -24.86 -27.94
N ASN A 61 -16.51 -23.95 -28.02
CA ASN A 61 -17.68 -24.09 -28.89
C ASN A 61 -17.57 -23.29 -30.19
N TYR A 62 -16.42 -22.63 -30.44
CA TYR A 62 -16.19 -21.78 -31.60
C TYR A 62 -17.23 -20.65 -31.76
N TYR A 63 -17.69 -20.11 -30.64
CA TYR A 63 -18.55 -18.93 -30.64
C TYR A 63 -17.75 -17.69 -31.02
N GLU A 64 -18.38 -16.79 -31.78
CA GLU A 64 -17.74 -15.53 -32.18
C GLU A 64 -17.85 -14.48 -31.08
N SER A 65 -18.89 -14.59 -30.24
CA SER A 65 -19.17 -13.65 -29.16
C SER A 65 -19.15 -14.31 -27.77
N ILE A 66 -18.64 -13.59 -26.77
CA ILE A 66 -18.75 -14.01 -25.36
C ILE A 66 -20.20 -14.00 -24.86
N LEU A 67 -21.07 -13.22 -25.52
CA LEU A 67 -22.50 -13.15 -25.22
C LEU A 67 -23.25 -14.45 -25.55
N GLU A 68 -22.67 -15.32 -26.36
CA GLU A 68 -23.22 -16.66 -26.63
C GLU A 68 -22.97 -17.63 -25.47
N ALA A 69 -21.95 -17.37 -24.65
CA ALA A 69 -21.60 -18.18 -23.48
C ALA A 69 -22.20 -17.65 -22.17
N LEU A 70 -22.64 -16.39 -22.14
CA LEU A 70 -23.21 -15.75 -20.96
C LEU A 70 -24.73 -15.68 -21.06
N THR A 71 -25.39 -16.06 -19.96
CA THR A 71 -26.82 -15.81 -19.76
C THR A 71 -27.06 -14.47 -19.09
N ASP A 72 -28.33 -14.11 -19.09
CA ASP A 72 -28.90 -12.96 -18.41
C ASP A 72 -28.67 -13.04 -16.88
N ASP A 73 -28.87 -14.22 -16.28
CA ASP A 73 -28.49 -14.54 -14.88
C ASP A 73 -26.98 -14.38 -14.64
N ASP A 74 -26.14 -14.78 -15.61
CA ASP A 74 -24.68 -14.66 -15.48
C ASP A 74 -24.21 -13.20 -15.47
N LEU A 75 -24.80 -12.35 -16.32
CA LEU A 75 -24.49 -10.92 -16.36
C LEU A 75 -24.85 -10.23 -15.05
N ILE A 76 -26.02 -10.57 -14.52
CA ILE A 76 -26.52 -10.13 -13.22
C ILE A 76 -25.51 -10.49 -12.11
N ALA A 77 -25.13 -11.77 -12.04
CA ALA A 77 -24.18 -12.25 -11.05
C ALA A 77 -22.81 -11.57 -11.20
N LEU A 78 -22.37 -11.34 -12.43
CA LEU A 78 -21.11 -10.68 -12.73
C LEU A 78 -21.08 -9.23 -12.21
N ILE A 79 -22.13 -8.44 -12.52
CA ILE A 79 -22.28 -7.06 -12.04
C ILE A 79 -22.24 -7.03 -10.50
N HIS A 80 -22.97 -7.95 -9.85
CA HIS A 80 -23.01 -8.03 -8.40
C HIS A 80 -21.64 -8.34 -7.78
N LYS A 81 -20.93 -9.34 -8.30
CA LYS A 81 -19.57 -9.68 -7.84
C LYS A 81 -18.61 -8.50 -7.97
N PHE A 82 -18.69 -7.76 -9.08
CA PHE A 82 -17.88 -6.57 -9.26
C PHE A 82 -18.23 -5.46 -8.26
N LYS A 83 -19.50 -5.24 -7.95
CA LYS A 83 -19.92 -4.28 -6.92
C LYS A 83 -19.41 -4.63 -5.52
N ILE A 84 -19.29 -5.92 -5.20
CA ILE A 84 -18.70 -6.37 -3.94
C ILE A 84 -17.17 -6.14 -3.95
N GLY A 85 -16.51 -6.36 -5.09
CA GLY A 85 -15.06 -6.22 -5.23
C GLY A 85 -14.56 -4.76 -5.25
N LEU A 86 -15.29 -3.85 -5.90
CA LEU A 86 -14.91 -2.43 -6.05
C LEU A 86 -14.52 -1.74 -4.72
N PRO A 87 -15.30 -1.86 -3.62
CA PRO A 87 -14.94 -1.29 -2.33
C PRO A 87 -13.63 -1.82 -1.74
N ASN A 88 -13.21 -3.02 -2.10
CA ASN A 88 -11.93 -3.56 -1.62
C ASN A 88 -10.75 -2.92 -2.36
N ILE A 89 -10.92 -2.54 -3.63
CA ILE A 89 -9.95 -1.74 -4.39
C ILE A 89 -9.81 -0.35 -3.77
N ASP A 90 -10.93 0.29 -3.41
CA ASP A 90 -10.93 1.59 -2.71
C ASP A 90 -10.15 1.51 -1.40
N LYS A 91 -10.39 0.46 -0.58
CA LYS A 91 -9.66 0.24 0.67
C LYS A 91 -8.16 0.07 0.46
N GLU A 92 -7.77 -0.66 -0.58
CA GLU A 92 -6.35 -0.87 -0.90
C GLU A 92 -5.68 0.42 -1.36
N LEU A 93 -6.33 1.21 -2.23
CA LEU A 93 -5.86 2.53 -2.61
C LEU A 93 -5.74 3.48 -1.41
N ASP A 94 -6.70 3.46 -0.49
CA ASP A 94 -6.63 4.25 0.74
C ASP A 94 -5.45 3.85 1.63
N GLN A 95 -5.15 2.55 1.74
CA GLN A 95 -3.98 2.07 2.48
C GLN A 95 -2.68 2.54 1.84
N ILE A 96 -2.56 2.42 0.50
CA ILE A 96 -1.39 2.89 -0.21
C ILE A 96 -1.23 4.42 -0.06
N ASN A 97 -2.31 5.18 -0.20
CA ASN A 97 -2.30 6.63 -0.03
C ASN A 97 -1.81 7.04 1.38
N LYS A 98 -2.29 6.38 2.44
CA LYS A 98 -1.80 6.61 3.81
C LYS A 98 -0.31 6.31 3.97
N MET A 99 0.21 5.28 3.28
CA MET A 99 1.64 4.99 3.27
C MET A 99 2.44 6.09 2.55
N LEU A 100 1.90 6.64 1.47
CA LEU A 100 2.52 7.71 0.68
C LEU A 100 2.48 9.07 1.37
N GLU A 101 1.46 9.37 2.17
CA GLU A 101 1.39 10.60 2.98
C GLU A 101 2.60 10.73 3.93
N GLN A 102 3.15 9.61 4.40
CA GLN A 102 4.32 9.61 5.28
C GLN A 102 5.63 9.89 4.54
N LEU A 103 5.65 9.87 3.20
CA LEU A 103 6.88 9.97 2.41
C LEU A 103 7.57 11.33 2.58
N GLU A 104 6.81 12.43 2.57
CA GLU A 104 7.35 13.78 2.77
C GLU A 104 7.98 13.95 4.16
N THR A 105 7.40 13.30 5.17
CA THR A 105 7.94 13.33 6.54
C THR A 105 9.27 12.56 6.62
N LEU A 106 9.35 11.37 6.01
CA LEU A 106 10.59 10.58 5.97
C LEU A 106 11.70 11.31 5.21
N ASP A 107 11.39 11.88 4.05
CA ASP A 107 12.35 12.65 3.24
C ASP A 107 12.87 13.88 4.00
N SER A 108 11.99 14.57 4.74
CA SER A 108 12.36 15.68 5.61
C SER A 108 13.29 15.24 6.76
N GLU A 109 13.04 14.07 7.35
CA GLU A 109 13.88 13.51 8.41
C GLU A 109 15.28 13.13 7.90
N VAL A 110 15.38 12.51 6.72
CA VAL A 110 16.67 12.21 6.07
C VAL A 110 17.47 13.50 5.86
N LYS A 111 16.85 14.53 5.28
CA LYS A 111 17.49 15.84 5.05
C LYS A 111 17.93 16.50 6.35
N PHE A 112 17.11 16.42 7.40
CA PHE A 112 17.47 16.96 8.72
C PHE A 112 18.69 16.23 9.30
N ASN A 113 18.71 14.90 9.23
CA ASN A 113 19.84 14.09 9.67
C ASN A 113 21.11 14.38 8.86
N GLU A 114 21.01 14.62 7.55
CA GLU A 114 22.15 15.03 6.71
C GLU A 114 22.74 16.38 7.12
N GLN A 115 21.88 17.35 7.45
CA GLN A 115 22.33 18.65 7.96
C GLN A 115 23.04 18.50 9.32
N GLN A 116 22.48 17.68 10.22
CA GLN A 116 23.08 17.38 11.52
C GLN A 116 24.42 16.66 11.37
N MET A 117 24.51 15.65 10.50
CA MET A 117 25.77 14.97 10.19
C MET A 117 26.82 15.94 9.64
N THR A 118 26.42 16.83 8.72
CA THR A 118 27.32 17.84 8.17
C THR A 118 27.86 18.77 9.26
N ALA A 119 26.99 19.28 10.13
CA ALA A 119 27.39 20.12 11.26
C ALA A 119 28.33 19.39 12.23
N LYS A 120 28.02 18.13 12.58
CA LYS A 120 28.86 17.31 13.47
C LYS A 120 30.20 16.97 12.83
N ARG A 121 30.25 16.68 11.52
CA ARG A 121 31.51 16.44 10.78
C ARG A 121 32.40 17.68 10.78
N ILE A 122 31.83 18.89 10.67
CA ILE A 122 32.57 20.14 10.84
C ILE A 122 33.14 20.26 12.27
N MET A 123 32.35 19.97 13.29
CA MET A 123 32.83 19.97 14.69
C MET A 123 33.95 18.95 14.92
N ILE A 124 33.82 17.73 14.36
CA ILE A 124 34.86 16.69 14.40
C ILE A 124 36.15 17.19 13.74
N GLY A 125 36.04 17.92 12.62
CA GLY A 125 37.19 18.51 11.92
C GLY A 125 37.92 19.58 12.72
N ASN A 126 37.24 20.22 13.69
CA ASN A 126 37.83 21.22 14.59
C ASN A 126 38.43 20.60 15.88
N LEU A 127 38.28 19.30 16.10
CA LEU A 127 38.77 18.58 17.27
C LEU A 127 40.05 17.78 16.94
N PRO A 128 40.92 17.52 17.94
CA PRO A 128 42.15 16.78 17.73
C PRO A 128 41.87 15.35 17.26
N SER A 129 42.48 14.96 16.13
CA SER A 129 42.37 13.61 15.57
C SER A 129 43.25 12.58 16.28
N GLU A 130 44.36 13.02 16.87
CA GLU A 130 45.31 12.15 17.55
C GLU A 130 44.82 11.71 18.93
N GLU A 131 44.88 10.41 19.16
CA GLU A 131 44.59 9.83 20.46
C GLU A 131 45.57 10.37 21.53
N PRO A 132 45.08 10.84 22.69
CA PRO A 132 45.95 11.21 23.80
C PRO A 132 46.76 9.99 24.24
N GLY A 133 48.09 10.15 24.27
CA GLY A 133 48.98 9.08 24.74
C GLY A 133 48.70 8.67 26.19
N GLY A 134 49.13 7.46 26.57
CA GLY A 134 48.87 6.88 27.90
C GLY A 134 49.28 7.79 29.06
N TRP A 135 50.37 8.54 28.93
CA TRP A 135 50.79 9.53 29.93
C TRP A 135 49.83 10.71 30.06
N ALA A 136 49.28 11.21 28.95
CA ALA A 136 48.29 12.28 28.98
C ALA A 136 47.00 11.80 29.67
N ARG A 137 46.52 10.59 29.35
CA ARG A 137 45.38 9.97 30.03
C ARG A 137 45.64 9.72 31.52
N PHE A 138 46.86 9.27 31.86
CA PHE A 138 47.24 9.08 33.26
C PHE A 138 47.19 10.40 34.03
N ILE A 139 47.73 11.49 33.46
CA ILE A 139 47.72 12.82 34.09
C ILE A 139 46.31 13.43 34.13
N ALA A 140 45.48 13.18 33.11
CA ALA A 140 44.13 13.73 32.97
C ALA A 140 43.09 13.14 33.92
N ASP A 141 43.42 12.05 34.63
CA ASP A 141 42.51 11.34 35.52
C ASP A 141 41.86 12.28 36.56
N THR A 142 40.53 12.28 36.57
CA THR A 142 39.70 13.12 37.44
C THR A 142 39.51 12.50 38.82
N LYS A 143 39.83 11.22 39.01
CA LYS A 143 39.70 10.48 40.27
C LYS A 143 41.00 9.72 40.60
N PRO A 144 42.14 10.41 40.79
CA PRO A 144 43.38 9.75 41.13
C PRO A 144 43.30 9.12 42.53
N GLY A 145 43.72 7.86 42.66
CA GLY A 145 43.93 7.23 43.97
C GLY A 145 45.02 7.94 44.79
N LEU A 146 45.18 7.56 46.06
CA LEU A 146 46.10 8.23 47.01
C LEU A 146 47.55 8.34 46.49
N LEU A 147 48.11 7.22 45.99
CA LEU A 147 49.49 7.19 45.46
C LEU A 147 49.66 8.07 44.22
N LYS A 148 48.67 8.06 43.34
CA LYS A 148 48.67 8.88 42.11
C LYS A 148 48.51 10.36 42.44
N SER A 149 47.67 10.70 43.41
CA SER A 149 47.51 12.08 43.89
C SER A 149 48.82 12.65 44.41
N PHE A 150 49.60 11.85 45.14
CA PHE A 150 50.94 12.25 45.59
C PHE A 150 51.90 12.49 44.42
N PHE A 151 51.90 11.60 43.41
CA PHE A 151 52.72 11.78 42.22
C PHE A 151 52.34 13.04 41.42
N LEU A 152 51.05 13.33 41.29
CA LEU A 152 50.55 14.50 40.56
C LEU A 152 50.90 15.84 41.25
N LEU A 153 51.22 15.88 42.54
CA LEU A 153 51.69 17.09 43.24
C LEU A 153 52.99 17.66 42.64
N PHE A 154 53.81 16.81 42.04
CA PHE A 154 55.08 17.21 41.41
C PHE A 154 54.90 17.68 39.95
N ILE A 155 53.68 17.58 39.40
CA ILE A 155 53.35 18.01 38.04
C ILE A 155 52.71 19.40 38.10
N ARG A 156 53.15 20.29 37.20
CA ARG A 156 52.56 21.64 37.10
C ARG A 156 51.08 21.56 36.74
N LYS A 157 50.24 22.31 37.46
CA LYS A 157 48.79 22.40 37.21
C LYS A 157 48.45 22.67 35.74
N LYS A 158 49.18 23.57 35.07
CA LYS A 158 49.01 23.85 33.63
C LYS A 158 49.16 22.62 32.74
N SER A 159 50.07 21.70 33.08
CA SER A 159 50.26 20.45 32.34
C SER A 159 49.12 19.45 32.61
N ILE A 160 48.59 19.45 33.84
CA ILE A 160 47.40 18.66 34.19
C ILE A 160 46.17 19.17 33.42
N ASP A 161 45.94 20.48 33.43
CA ASP A 161 44.81 21.10 32.74
C ASP A 161 44.89 20.89 31.21
N ALA A 162 46.08 21.00 30.62
CA ALA A 162 46.29 20.71 29.20
C ALA A 162 46.03 19.23 28.85
N ALA A 163 46.48 18.30 29.69
CA ALA A 163 46.21 16.88 29.50
C ALA A 163 44.72 16.56 29.61
N LYS A 164 44.01 17.19 30.56
CA LYS A 164 42.55 17.10 30.70
C LYS A 164 41.81 17.63 29.49
N SER A 165 42.17 18.82 29.00
CA SER A 165 41.57 19.40 27.79
C SER A 165 41.75 18.47 26.59
N LYS A 166 42.98 17.99 26.35
CA LYS A 166 43.28 17.09 25.23
C LYS A 166 42.48 15.79 25.30
N CYS A 167 42.33 15.19 26.49
CA CYS A 167 41.52 13.98 26.65
C CYS A 167 40.02 14.27 26.44
N ALA A 168 39.50 15.34 27.03
CA ALA A 168 38.09 15.72 26.91
C ALA A 168 37.70 16.07 25.46
N GLU A 169 38.57 16.78 24.74
CA GLU A 169 38.37 17.11 23.32
C GLU A 169 38.36 15.86 22.45
N TYR A 170 39.26 14.90 22.71
CA TYR A 170 39.30 13.62 22.00
C TYR A 170 38.07 12.74 22.31
N ASP A 171 37.64 12.68 23.57
CA ASP A 171 36.44 11.95 23.96
C ASP A 171 35.18 12.58 23.32
N SER A 172 35.12 13.92 23.27
CA SER A 172 34.06 14.66 22.57
C SER A 172 34.05 14.34 21.07
N ARG A 173 35.23 14.24 20.44
CA ARG A 173 35.35 13.82 19.04
C ARG A 173 34.79 12.42 18.81
N ASN A 174 35.12 11.47 19.68
CA ASN A 174 34.63 10.09 19.57
C ASN A 174 33.12 10.00 19.79
N ALA A 175 32.58 10.78 20.73
CA ALA A 175 31.13 10.87 20.92
C ALA A 175 30.43 11.40 19.66
N LEU A 176 30.96 12.47 19.04
CA LEU A 176 30.42 13.01 17.79
C LEU A 176 30.52 11.99 16.63
N ILE A 177 31.60 11.22 16.54
CA ILE A 177 31.75 10.16 15.53
C ILE A 177 30.68 9.09 15.71
N ALA A 178 30.42 8.66 16.95
CA ALA A 178 29.38 7.69 17.26
C ALA A 178 27.98 8.23 16.90
N GLU A 179 27.70 9.50 17.20
CA GLU A 179 26.45 10.16 16.83
C GLU A 179 26.28 10.25 15.31
N VAL A 180 27.34 10.59 14.55
CA VAL A 180 27.29 10.59 13.09
C VAL A 180 27.00 9.18 12.56
N SER A 181 27.67 8.16 13.09
CA SER A 181 27.42 6.76 12.68
C SER A 181 25.98 6.32 12.96
N LEU A 182 25.40 6.74 14.09
CA LEU A 182 23.99 6.48 14.40
C LEU A 182 23.05 7.17 13.39
N LEU A 183 23.30 8.44 13.07
CA LEU A 183 22.53 9.17 12.07
C LEU A 183 22.65 8.55 10.68
N GLU A 184 23.84 8.10 10.28
CA GLU A 184 24.07 7.37 9.01
C GLU A 184 23.23 6.09 8.96
N SER A 185 23.27 5.27 10.01
CA SER A 185 22.48 4.03 10.07
C SER A 185 20.97 4.28 10.04
N THR A 186 20.54 5.39 10.66
CA THR A 186 19.14 5.81 10.65
C THR A 186 18.72 6.24 9.25
N ASN A 187 19.55 7.02 8.54
CA ASN A 187 19.28 7.44 7.17
C ASN A 187 19.25 6.27 6.19
N ILE A 188 20.11 5.26 6.33
CA ILE A 188 20.06 4.04 5.52
C ILE A 188 18.67 3.40 5.65
N ARG A 189 18.22 3.17 6.89
CA ARG A 189 16.90 2.58 7.15
C ARG A 189 15.74 3.45 6.63
N LEU A 190 15.83 4.77 6.79
CA LEU A 190 14.81 5.69 6.27
C LEU A 190 14.76 5.67 4.74
N ASN A 191 15.91 5.63 4.07
CA ASN A 191 15.99 5.54 2.61
C ASN A 191 15.41 4.21 2.09
N GLU A 192 15.66 3.09 2.77
CA GLU A 192 15.01 1.80 2.45
C GLU A 192 13.47 1.91 2.50
N GLN A 193 12.93 2.57 3.54
CA GLN A 193 11.49 2.82 3.64
C GLN A 193 10.96 3.77 2.55
N ILE A 194 11.74 4.78 2.17
CA ILE A 194 11.40 5.71 1.09
C ILE A 194 11.35 4.96 -0.25
N GLU A 195 12.33 4.09 -0.54
CA GLU A 195 12.36 3.28 -1.75
C GLU A 195 11.16 2.32 -1.82
N GLU A 196 10.86 1.62 -0.71
CA GLU A 196 9.69 0.75 -0.60
C GLU A 196 8.40 1.52 -0.90
N LYS A 197 8.19 2.67 -0.26
CA LYS A 197 7.00 3.51 -0.46
C LYS A 197 6.95 4.13 -1.87
N ASN A 198 8.08 4.48 -2.46
CA ASN A 198 8.12 4.97 -3.83
C ASN A 198 7.71 3.90 -4.85
N SER A 199 8.04 2.62 -4.60
CA SER A 199 7.56 1.54 -5.46
C SER A 199 6.02 1.42 -5.41
N LYS A 200 5.44 1.57 -4.21
CA LYS A 200 3.98 1.60 -3.99
C LYS A 200 3.27 2.76 -4.68
N ASN A 201 3.96 3.87 -4.98
CA ASN A 201 3.38 4.97 -5.75
C ASN A 201 3.05 4.58 -7.21
N ASN A 202 3.87 3.70 -7.80
CA ASN A 202 3.55 3.20 -9.14
C ASN A 202 2.37 2.24 -9.09
N ASP A 203 2.36 1.34 -8.11
CA ASP A 203 1.24 0.42 -7.84
C ASP A 203 -0.08 1.21 -7.67
N GLN A 204 -0.05 2.30 -6.91
CA GLN A 204 -1.20 3.20 -6.69
C GLN A 204 -1.77 3.75 -8.01
N LYS A 205 -0.91 4.25 -8.90
CA LYS A 205 -1.34 4.85 -10.17
C LYS A 205 -1.94 3.80 -11.09
N THR A 206 -1.30 2.64 -11.19
CA THR A 206 -1.77 1.52 -12.00
C THR A 206 -3.11 1.01 -11.48
N LEU A 207 -3.21 0.73 -10.18
CA LEU A 207 -4.45 0.25 -9.56
C LEU A 207 -5.59 1.27 -9.69
N SER A 208 -5.33 2.57 -9.50
CA SER A 208 -6.32 3.62 -9.70
C SER A 208 -6.81 3.71 -11.14
N SER A 209 -5.91 3.59 -12.12
CA SER A 209 -6.26 3.55 -13.55
C SER A 209 -7.12 2.33 -13.86
N HIS A 210 -6.74 1.14 -13.39
CA HIS A 210 -7.52 -0.08 -13.58
C HIS A 210 -8.90 0.00 -12.92
N GLN A 211 -8.98 0.60 -11.73
CA GLN A 211 -10.25 0.83 -11.04
C GLN A 211 -11.18 1.73 -11.86
N GLN A 212 -10.69 2.81 -12.47
CA GLN A 212 -11.50 3.69 -13.32
C GLN A 212 -12.04 2.95 -14.55
N ILE A 213 -11.21 2.12 -15.19
CA ILE A 213 -11.64 1.26 -16.30
C ILE A 213 -12.74 0.32 -15.83
N LEU A 214 -12.54 -0.32 -14.67
CA LEU A 214 -13.49 -1.28 -14.12
C LEU A 214 -14.83 -0.61 -13.75
N GLN A 215 -14.81 0.51 -13.02
CA GLN A 215 -16.01 1.28 -12.66
C GLN A 215 -16.79 1.75 -13.89
N LYS A 216 -16.09 2.29 -14.90
CA LYS A 216 -16.72 2.72 -16.15
C LYS A 216 -17.43 1.57 -16.84
N ASN A 217 -16.76 0.42 -16.98
CA ASN A 217 -17.32 -0.72 -17.68
C ASN A 217 -18.44 -1.39 -16.88
N ILE A 218 -18.35 -1.50 -15.56
CA ILE A 218 -19.45 -2.01 -14.71
C ILE A 218 -20.70 -1.16 -14.90
N LYS A 219 -20.55 0.17 -14.91
CA LYS A 219 -21.69 1.07 -15.14
C LYS A 219 -22.33 0.85 -16.52
N LEU A 220 -21.52 0.64 -17.56
CA LEU A 220 -22.03 0.28 -18.90
C LEU A 220 -22.76 -1.07 -18.89
N LEU A 221 -22.27 -2.06 -18.13
CA LEU A 221 -22.95 -3.34 -17.99
C LEU A 221 -24.32 -3.15 -17.33
N GLU A 222 -24.43 -2.32 -16.29
CA GLU A 222 -25.71 -2.04 -15.62
C GLU A 222 -26.72 -1.34 -16.52
N GLU A 223 -26.34 -0.24 -17.16
CA GLU A 223 -27.23 0.56 -18.00
C GLU A 223 -27.77 -0.25 -19.19
N ASN A 224 -26.92 -1.10 -19.76
CA ASN A 224 -27.29 -1.95 -20.89
C ASN A 224 -28.01 -3.25 -20.46
N ALA A 225 -27.70 -3.80 -19.27
CA ALA A 225 -28.47 -4.91 -18.70
C ALA A 225 -29.92 -4.48 -18.44
N ASP A 226 -30.14 -3.29 -17.88
CA ASP A 226 -31.48 -2.73 -17.67
C ASP A 226 -32.26 -2.59 -18.99
N SER A 227 -31.55 -2.27 -20.08
CA SER A 227 -32.13 -2.11 -21.42
C SER A 227 -32.49 -3.44 -22.08
N LEU A 228 -31.68 -4.48 -21.89
CA LEU A 228 -31.92 -5.83 -22.43
C LEU A 228 -32.87 -6.66 -21.56
N MET A 229 -32.91 -6.38 -20.26
CA MET A 229 -33.60 -7.19 -19.26
C MET A 229 -34.40 -6.31 -18.28
N PRO A 230 -35.53 -5.73 -18.69
CA PRO A 230 -36.34 -4.88 -17.80
C PRO A 230 -36.88 -5.62 -16.55
N LYS A 231 -36.83 -6.96 -16.53
CA LYS A 231 -37.22 -7.79 -15.38
C LYS A 231 -36.17 -7.82 -14.24
N ALA A 232 -34.92 -7.43 -14.49
CA ALA A 232 -33.84 -7.54 -13.51
C ALA A 232 -34.09 -6.74 -12.21
N LYS A 233 -34.84 -5.64 -12.28
CA LYS A 233 -35.12 -4.80 -11.09
C LYS A 233 -35.86 -5.51 -9.96
N HIS A 234 -36.60 -6.57 -10.22
CA HIS A 234 -37.51 -7.12 -9.21
C HIS A 234 -36.86 -8.10 -8.23
N ASP A 235 -35.73 -8.72 -8.59
CA ASP A 235 -35.09 -9.75 -7.77
C ASP A 235 -33.88 -9.22 -6.97
N PHE A 236 -33.16 -8.21 -7.49
CA PHE A 236 -32.00 -7.62 -6.81
C PHE A 236 -32.32 -6.76 -5.57
N GLU A 237 -33.43 -6.01 -5.58
CA GLU A 237 -33.83 -5.23 -4.40
C GLU A 237 -34.27 -6.13 -3.23
N THR A 238 -34.63 -7.37 -3.53
CA THR A 238 -35.12 -8.34 -2.54
C THR A 238 -33.94 -9.06 -1.87
N GLU A 239 -32.89 -9.43 -2.61
CA GLU A 239 -31.70 -10.07 -2.04
C GLU A 239 -30.78 -9.10 -1.28
N ALA A 240 -30.64 -7.85 -1.75
CA ALA A 240 -29.87 -6.82 -1.04
C ALA A 240 -30.50 -6.40 0.30
N LYS A 241 -31.83 -6.53 0.44
CA LYS A 241 -32.51 -6.37 1.74
C LYS A 241 -32.31 -7.58 2.66
N THR A 242 -32.33 -8.79 2.09
CA THR A 242 -32.19 -10.02 2.88
C THR A 242 -30.77 -10.16 3.46
N GLN A 243 -29.72 -9.73 2.76
CA GLN A 243 -28.36 -9.77 3.31
C GLN A 243 -28.08 -8.66 4.37
N ASN A 244 -28.76 -7.51 4.28
CA ASN A 244 -28.68 -6.48 5.33
C ASN A 244 -29.49 -6.85 6.60
N GLU A 245 -30.60 -7.57 6.46
CA GLU A 245 -31.38 -8.05 7.61
C GLU A 245 -30.72 -9.23 8.35
N VAL A 246 -29.96 -10.08 7.64
CA VAL A 246 -29.20 -11.17 8.28
C VAL A 246 -27.99 -10.63 9.08
N GLN A 247 -27.31 -9.58 8.60
CA GLN A 247 -26.24 -8.93 9.38
C GLN A 247 -26.73 -8.14 10.59
N GLN A 248 -27.99 -7.68 10.62
CA GLN A 248 -28.56 -7.00 11.80
C GLN A 248 -29.13 -7.95 12.84
N HIS A 249 -29.40 -9.22 12.52
CA HIS A 249 -29.98 -10.17 13.49
C HIS A 249 -28.91 -10.90 14.32
N ASP A 250 -27.68 -11.01 13.84
CA ASP A 250 -26.59 -11.70 14.55
C ASP A 250 -25.92 -10.84 15.65
N GLU A 251 -26.14 -9.51 15.70
CA GLU A 251 -25.56 -8.64 16.74
C GLU A 251 -26.40 -8.55 18.03
N ASP A 252 -27.68 -8.95 18.02
CA ASP A 252 -28.57 -8.82 19.19
C ASP A 252 -28.74 -10.13 20.01
N ASP A 253 -28.35 -11.30 19.48
CA ASP A 253 -28.59 -12.60 20.14
C ASP A 253 -27.41 -13.13 20.98
N GLU A 254 -26.28 -12.43 21.07
CA GLU A 254 -25.11 -12.84 21.88
C GLU A 254 -25.12 -12.40 23.37
N LEU A 255 -26.20 -11.80 23.87
CA LEU A 255 -26.32 -11.36 25.27
C LEU A 255 -27.33 -12.15 26.12
N GLN A 256 -27.39 -13.47 25.98
CA GLN A 256 -28.04 -14.33 26.98
C GLN A 256 -27.06 -15.31 27.63
N PHE A 257 -26.41 -14.86 28.70
CA PHE A 257 -25.75 -15.75 29.66
C PHE A 257 -26.81 -16.56 30.42
N THR A 258 -26.89 -17.87 30.18
CA THR A 258 -27.54 -18.78 31.12
C THR A 258 -26.55 -19.14 32.23
N MET A 259 -26.77 -18.59 33.43
CA MET A 259 -26.17 -19.11 34.67
C MET A 259 -26.98 -20.31 35.14
N GLU A 260 -26.37 -21.49 35.08
CA GLU A 260 -26.63 -22.59 36.02
C GLU A 260 -25.37 -22.83 36.86
#